data_AF-A0A1G4BPE1-F1
#
_entry.id   AF-A0A1G4BPE1-F1
#
_cell.length_a   1.000
_cell.length_b   1.000
_cell.length_c   1.000
_cell.angle_alpha   90.00
_cell.angle_beta   90.00
_cell.angle_gamma   90.00
#
_symmetry.space_group_name_H-M   'P 1'
#
loop_
_entity.id
_entity.type
_entity.pdbx_description
1 polymer ?
#
loop_
_entity_poly.entity_id
_entity_poly.type
_entity_poly.pdbx_seq_one_letter_code
_entity_poly.pdbx_strand_id
1 'polypeptide(L)' 'MPQPTTVRTNVWYCHNCAKGPLNYTIDAYCAYCYHQRCHSCTIKQITTRAGR' A
#
# COMPACT_ATOMS: atom_id res chain seq x y z
N MET A 1 0.97 29.78 7.23
CA MET A 1 0.72 28.88 6.07
C MET A 1 0.75 27.46 6.59
N PRO A 2 -0.34 26.67 6.55
CA PRO A 2 -0.22 25.25 6.87
C PRO A 2 0.65 24.60 5.79
N GLN A 3 1.74 23.96 6.21
CA GLN A 3 2.62 23.22 5.30
C GLN A 3 1.83 22.05 4.71
N PRO A 4 2.07 21.67 3.44
CA PRO A 4 1.48 20.45 2.88
C PRO A 4 1.97 19.26 3.69
N THR A 5 1.09 18.74 4.57
CA THR A 5 1.37 17.53 5.34
C THR A 5 1.56 16.37 4.38
N THR A 6 2.79 15.92 4.30
CA THR A 6 3.18 14.81 3.46
C THR A 6 3.07 13.54 4.28
N VAL A 7 2.14 12.66 3.92
CA VAL A 7 1.90 11.40 4.62
C VAL A 7 2.70 10.30 3.91
N ARG A 8 3.48 9.57 4.69
CA ARG A 8 4.21 8.39 4.22
C ARG A 8 3.37 7.16 4.52
N THR A 9 2.98 6.43 3.49
CA THR A 9 2.17 5.22 3.62
C THR A 9 2.90 4.05 2.98
N ASN A 10 3.06 2.97 3.74
CA ASN A 10 3.56 1.72 3.19
C ASN A 10 2.41 1.02 2.45
N VAL A 11 2.66 0.70 1.19
CA VAL A 11 1.77 -0.07 0.35
C VAL A 11 2.45 -1.34 -0.14
N TRP A 12 1.67 -2.34 -0.50
CA TRP A 12 2.18 -3.58 -1.05
C TRP A 12 1.42 -3.99 -2.31
N TYR A 13 2.08 -4.78 -3.15
CA TYR A 13 1.54 -5.33 -4.38
C TYR A 13 1.58 -6.84 -4.27
N CYS A 14 0.45 -7.48 -4.57
CA CYS A 14 0.33 -8.93 -4.48
C CYS A 14 1.20 -9.61 -5.54
N HIS A 15 2.07 -10.52 -5.12
CA HIS A 15 2.93 -11.24 -6.06
C HIS A 15 2.15 -12.24 -6.94
N ASN A 16 1.04 -12.77 -6.43
CA ASN A 16 0.25 -13.80 -7.13
C ASN A 16 -0.54 -13.24 -8.32
N CYS A 17 -1.09 -12.02 -8.20
CA CYS A 17 -1.92 -11.40 -9.24
C CYS A 17 -1.39 -10.05 -9.75
N ALA A 18 -0.23 -9.60 -9.24
CA ALA A 18 0.38 -8.29 -9.53
C ALA A 18 -0.52 -7.07 -9.25
N LYS A 19 -1.62 -7.24 -8.49
CA LYS A 19 -2.54 -6.14 -8.14
C LYS A 19 -2.07 -5.38 -6.90
N GLY A 20 -2.35 -4.08 -6.90
CA GLY A 20 -2.05 -3.12 -5.84
C GLY A 20 -2.17 -1.69 -6.38
N PRO A 21 -1.87 -0.65 -5.57
CA PRO A 21 -1.33 -0.71 -4.22
C PRO A 21 -2.39 -1.04 -3.14
N LEU A 22 -2.07 -1.99 -2.26
CA LEU A 22 -2.84 -2.33 -1.06
C LEU A 22 -2.16 -1.71 0.16
N ASN A 23 -2.91 -1.32 1.19
CA ASN A 23 -2.35 -0.73 2.41
C ASN A 23 -1.62 -1.80 3.23
N TYR A 24 -0.34 -1.58 3.54
CA TYR A 24 0.46 -2.57 4.28
C TYR A 24 -0.04 -2.85 5.70
N THR A 25 -0.58 -1.81 6.35
CA THR A 25 -1.00 -1.85 7.75
C THR A 25 -2.40 -2.41 7.91
N ILE A 26 -3.29 -2.14 6.94
CA ILE A 26 -4.71 -2.50 7.00
C ILE A 26 -4.97 -3.82 6.26
N ASP A 27 -4.38 -4.01 5.09
CA ASP A 27 -4.70 -5.13 4.20
C ASP A 27 -3.76 -6.31 4.46
N ALA A 28 -4.23 -7.29 5.24
CA ALA A 28 -3.53 -8.56 5.45
C ALA A 28 -3.62 -9.51 4.24
N TYR A 29 -4.61 -9.32 3.37
CA TYR A 29 -4.89 -10.16 2.19
C TYR A 29 -5.12 -9.29 0.95
N CYS A 30 -4.86 -9.84 -0.24
CA CYS A 30 -5.15 -9.16 -1.49
C CYS A 30 -6.65 -9.16 -1.74
N ALA A 31 -7.27 -7.99 -1.87
CA ALA A 31 -8.71 -7.85 -2.14
C ALA A 31 -9.18 -8.48 -3.48
N TYR A 32 -8.25 -8.79 -4.40
CA TYR A 32 -8.57 -9.31 -5.73
C TYR A 32 -8.49 -10.83 -5.84
N CYS A 33 -7.52 -11.46 -5.18
CA CYS A 33 -7.29 -12.90 -5.28
C CYS A 33 -7.28 -13.60 -3.91
N TYR A 34 -7.58 -12.87 -2.83
CA TYR A 34 -7.60 -13.33 -1.45
C TYR A 34 -6.28 -13.93 -0.94
N HIS A 35 -5.19 -13.77 -1.70
CA HIS A 35 -3.87 -14.23 -1.32
C HIS A 35 -3.34 -13.43 -0.12
N GLN A 36 -2.88 -14.12 0.93
CA GLN A 36 -2.32 -13.50 2.13
C GLN A 36 -1.00 -12.78 1.82
N ARG A 37 -0.78 -11.60 2.40
CA ARG A 37 0.48 -10.88 2.23
C ARG A 37 1.65 -11.75 2.69
N CYS A 38 2.64 -11.95 1.82
CA CYS A 38 3.83 -12.76 2.08
C CYS A 38 5.11 -11.98 1.77
N HIS A 39 6.28 -12.55 2.11
CA HIS A 39 7.59 -11.92 1.85
C HIS A 39 7.90 -11.69 0.37
N SER A 40 7.29 -12.46 -0.53
CA SER A 40 7.42 -12.29 -1.99
C SER A 40 6.62 -11.11 -2.54
N CYS A 41 5.74 -10.50 -1.74
CA CYS A 41 4.97 -9.34 -2.17
C CYS A 41 5.83 -8.08 -2.19
N THR A 42 5.73 -7.29 -3.25
CA THR A 42 6.50 -6.05 -3.38
C THR A 42 5.96 -4.98 -2.45
N ILE A 43 6.80 -4.44 -1.58
CA ILE A 43 6.42 -3.36 -0.65
C ILE A 43 7.06 -2.06 -1.13
N LYS A 44 6.28 -0.98 -1.19
CA LYS A 44 6.75 0.35 -1.57
C LYS A 44 6.25 1.37 -0.55
N GLN A 45 7.09 2.34 -0.23
CA GLN A 45 6.66 3.50 0.53
C GLN A 45 6.21 4.59 -0.46
N ILE A 46 4.96 5.00 -0.37
CA ILE A 46 4.42 6.12 -1.15
C ILE A 46 4.25 7.34 -0.27
N THR A 47 4.41 8.49 -0.90
CA THR A 47 4.39 9.79 -0.25
C THR A 47 3.21 10.55 -0.85
N THR A 48 2.10 10.64 -0.12
CA THR A 48 0.90 11.33 -0.57
C THR A 48 0.80 12.70 0.10
N ARG A 49 0.33 13.69 -0.66
CA ARG A 49 -0.02 14.99 -0.08
C ARG A 49 -1.40 14.85 0.55
N ALA A 50 -1.49 14.94 1.87
CA ALA A 50 -2.79 15.03 2.52
C ALA A 50 -3.36 16.42 2.25
N GLY A 51 -4.29 16.51 1.30
CA GLY A 51 -4.93 17.77 0.93
C GLY A 51 -5.66 17.73 -0.41
N ARG A 52 -6.83 17.09 -0.46
CA ARG A 52 -8.05 17.57 -1.14
C ARG A 52 -9.23 16.66 -0.84
#